data_AF-A0A9Q3F5X2-F1
#
_entry.id   AF-A0A9Q3F5X2-F1
#
_cell.length_a   1.000
_cell.length_b   1.000
_cell.length_c   1.000
_cell.angle_alpha   90.00
_cell.angle_beta   90.00
_cell.angle_gamma   90.00
#
_symmetry.space_group_name_H-M   'P 1'
#
loop_
_entity.id
_entity.type
_entity.pdbx_description
1 polymer ?
#
loop_
_entity_poly.entity_id
_entity_poly.type
_entity_poly.pdbx_seq_one_letter_code
_entity_poly.pdbx_strand_id
1 'polypeptide(L)' 'MPDWKLPFKLYIDACVEELGAALHQTQIINDKPVEGPICFISRQIKPTEARYGASQVECLCLV' A
#
# COMPACT_ATOMS: atom_id res chain seq x y z
N MET A 1 -0.17 -14.72 -7.74
CA MET A 1 1.01 -14.07 -8.37
C MET A 1 0.53 -12.85 -9.14
N PRO A 2 1.36 -11.79 -9.26
CA PRO A 2 0.98 -10.58 -10.00
C PRO A 2 0.83 -10.87 -11.49
N ASP A 3 -0.15 -10.24 -12.14
CA ASP A 3 -0.33 -10.29 -13.60
C ASP A 3 -0.13 -8.89 -14.19
N TRP A 4 0.96 -8.73 -14.93
CA TRP A 4 1.37 -7.44 -15.51
C TRP A 4 0.42 -6.89 -16.58
N LYS A 5 -0.61 -7.65 -16.98
CA LYS A 5 -1.64 -7.21 -17.95
C LYS A 5 -2.86 -6.59 -17.30
N LEU A 6 -3.04 -6.70 -15.98
CA LEU A 6 -4.17 -6.07 -15.27
C LEU A 6 -3.67 -4.90 -14.42
N PRO A 7 -4.53 -3.90 -14.15
CA PRO A 7 -4.16 -2.79 -13.29
C PRO A 7 -3.90 -3.24 -11.85
N PHE A 8 -2.86 -2.66 -11.26
CA PHE A 8 -2.62 -2.73 -9.83
C PHE A 8 -3.43 -1.68 -9.08
N LYS A 9 -3.81 -1.99 -7.83
CA LYS A 9 -4.40 -1.04 -6.88
C LYS A 9 -3.51 -1.00 -5.64
N LEU A 10 -3.05 0.19 -5.26
CA LEU A 10 -2.27 0.37 -4.04
C LEU A 10 -3.14 1.08 -3.00
N TYR A 11 -3.38 0.41 -1.88
CA TYR A 11 -3.94 1.04 -0.69
C TYR A 11 -2.79 1.41 0.23
N ILE A 12 -2.79 2.63 0.74
CA ILE A 12 -1.80 3.14 1.68
C ILE A 12 -2.51 3.60 2.95
N ASP A 13 -1.81 3.51 4.07
CA ASP A 13 -2.22 4.07 5.35
C ASP A 13 -0.98 4.42 6.15
N ALA A 14 -1.04 5.51 6.91
CA ALA A 14 0.12 6.07 7.57
C ALA A 14 -0.19 6.51 8.99
N CYS A 15 0.73 6.26 9.91
CA CYS A 15 0.65 6.78 11.26
C CYS A 15 1.95 7.45 11.68
N VAL A 16 2.00 7.96 12.91
CA VAL A 16 3.15 8.71 13.43
C VAL A 16 4.44 7.87 13.47
N GLU A 17 4.32 6.54 13.52
CA GLU A 17 5.46 5.63 13.70
C GLU A 17 5.75 4.75 12.47
N GLU A 18 4.73 4.43 11.67
CA GLU A 18 4.81 3.44 10.61
C GLU A 18 4.04 3.87 9.35
N LEU A 19 4.57 3.46 8.19
CA LEU A 19 3.94 3.54 6.89
C LEU A 19 3.54 2.12 6.45
N GLY A 20 2.32 1.96 5.95
CA GLY A 20 1.78 0.68 5.51
C GLY A 20 1.10 0.77 4.15
N ALA A 21 1.22 -0.28 3.35
CA ALA A 21 0.52 -0.39 2.08
C ALA A 21 0.18 -1.83 1.72
N ALA A 22 -0.91 -2.00 0.96
CA ALA A 22 -1.32 -3.26 0.37
C ALA A 22 -1.46 -3.11 -1.14
N LEU A 23 -0.67 -3.89 -1.89
CA LEU A 23 -0.76 -3.96 -3.34
C LEU A 23 -1.76 -5.04 -3.72
N HIS A 24 -2.83 -4.66 -4.39
CA HIS A 24 -3.95 -5.50 -4.77
C HIS A 24 -4.10 -5.59 -6.29
N GLN A 25 -4.74 -6.66 -6.74
CA GLN A 25 -5.09 -6.87 -8.13
C GLN A 25 -6.32 -7.78 -8.23
N THR A 26 -7.04 -7.72 -9.35
CA THR A 26 -8.10 -8.70 -9.65
C THR A 26 -7.49 -10.08 -9.88
N GLN A 27 -8.04 -11.09 -9.19
CA GLN A 27 -7.67 -12.50 -9.25
C GLN A 27 -8.92 -13.32 -9.58
N ILE A 28 -8.78 -14.44 -10.29
CA ILE A 28 -9.88 -15.37 -10.52
C ILE A 28 -9.86 -16.42 -9.41
N ILE A 29 -10.88 -16.41 -8.54
CA ILE A 29 -11.05 -17.36 -7.44
C ILE A 29 -12.46 -17.96 -7.59
N ASN A 30 -12.56 -19.29 -7.70
CA ASN A 30 -13.82 -20.00 -7.94
C ASN A 30 -14.60 -19.43 -9.14
N ASP A 31 -13.91 -19.23 -10.27
CA ASP A 31 -14.45 -18.67 -11.52
C ASP A 31 -15.04 -17.26 -11.39
N LYS A 32 -14.70 -16.52 -10.32
CA LYS A 32 -15.18 -15.17 -10.07
C LYS A 32 -14.00 -14.20 -9.95
N PRO A 33 -14.10 -12.99 -10.54
CA PRO A 33 -13.13 -11.94 -10.30
C PRO A 33 -13.27 -11.40 -8.88
N VAL A 34 -12.19 -11.52 -8.10
CA VAL A 34 -12.09 -11.03 -6.72
C VAL A 34 -10.85 -10.16 -6.61
N GLU A 35 -10.97 -9.01 -5.97
CA GLU A 35 -9.79 -8.21 -5.64
C GLU A 35 -9.06 -8.84 -4.45
N GLY A 36 -7.78 -9.12 -4.61
CA GLY A 36 -6.97 -9.75 -3.58
C GLY A 36 -5.57 -9.15 -3.49
N PRO A 37 -4.90 -9.32 -2.34
CA PRO A 37 -3.54 -8.83 -2.14
C PRO A 37 -2.55 -9.63 -2.97
N ILE A 38 -1.53 -8.93 -3.45
CA ILE A 38 -0.30 -9.47 -4.02
C ILE A 38 0.80 -9.45 -2.96
N CYS A 39 0.96 -8.32 -2.28
CA CYS A 39 1.92 -8.15 -1.20
C CYS A 39 1.49 -7.02 -0.25
N PHE A 40 2.06 -7.06 0.95
CA PHE A 40 2.01 -6.00 1.93
C PHE A 40 3.40 -5.35 2.01
N ILE A 41 3.43 -4.03 2.12
CA ILE A 41 4.65 -3.21 2.17
C ILE A 41 4.57 -2.39 3.45
N SER A 42 5.63 -2.38 4.25
CA SER A 42 5.69 -1.51 5.43
C SER A 42 7.10 -1.01 5.70
N ARG A 43 7.18 0.15 6.37
CA ARG A 43 8.44 0.78 6.77
C ARG A 43 8.21 1.69 7.98
N GLN A 44 9.16 1.70 8.90
CA GLN A 44 9.18 2.68 10.00
C GLN A 44 9.54 4.10 9.52
N ILE A 45 8.92 5.09 10.17
CA ILE A 45 9.23 6.51 9.99
C ILE A 45 10.67 6.79 10.42
N LYS A 46 11.42 7.52 9.59
CA LYS A 46 12.79 7.97 9.96
C LYS A 46 12.71 9.17 10.91
N PRO A 47 13.71 9.40 11.76
CA PRO A 47 13.75 10.57 12.64
C PRO A 47 13.60 11.91 11.91
N THR A 48 14.05 12.00 10.65
CA THR A 48 13.91 13.18 9.80
C THR A 48 12.48 13.40 9.31
N GLU A 49 11.67 12.35 9.24
CA GLU A 49 10.27 12.33 8.76
C GLU A 49 9.28 12.53 9.91
N ALA A 50 9.70 12.28 11.16
CA ALA A 50 8.85 12.35 12.37
C ALA A 50 8.25 13.74 12.68
N ARG A 51 8.70 14.79 11.98
CA ARG A 51 8.18 16.16 12.12
C ARG A 51 7.10 16.51 11.10
N TYR A 52 6.80 15.60 10.18
CA TYR A 52 5.77 15.81 9.17
C TYR A 52 4.38 15.87 9.80
N GLY A 53 3.56 16.79 9.33
CA GLY A 53 2.13 16.82 9.67
C GLY A 53 1.39 15.64 9.04
N ALA A 54 0.17 15.36 9.50
CA ALA A 54 -0.60 14.18 9.06
C ALA A 54 -0.67 14.05 7.53
N SER A 55 -1.05 15.10 6.80
CA SER A 55 -1.11 15.06 5.33
C SER A 55 0.25 14.84 4.66
N GLN A 56 1.34 15.30 5.28
CA GLN A 56 2.69 15.05 4.77
C GLN A 56 3.12 13.60 5.00
N VAL A 57 2.68 12.99 6.11
CA VAL A 57 2.90 11.57 6.41
C VAL A 57 2.11 10.67 5.47
N GLU A 58 0.87 11.02 5.13
CA GLU A 58 0.08 10.34 4.09
C GLU A 58 0.78 10.40 2.73
N CYS A 59 1.25 11.60 2.32
CA CYS A 59 2.02 11.75 1.08
C CYS A 59 3.34 10.98 1.12
N LEU A 60 4.00 10.89 2.28
CA LEU A 60 5.20 10.10 2.47
C LEU A 60 4.92 8.61 2.30
N CYS A 61 3.75 8.11 2.71
CA CYS A 61 3.38 6.70 2.54
C CYS A 61 3.23 6.28 1.08
N LEU A 62 2.98 7.25 0.19
CA LEU A 62 2.86 7.01 -1.25
C LEU A 62 4.23 6.91 -1.97
N VAL A 63 5.30 7.50 -1.42
CA VAL A 63 6.61 7.67 -2.09
C VAL A 63 7.72 6.82 -1.49
#